data_AF-A0A7C2SAQ7-F1
#
_entry.id   AF-A0A7C2SAQ7-F1
#
_cell.length_a   1.000
_cell.length_b   1.000
_cell.length_c   1.000
_cell.angle_alpha   90.00
_cell.angle_beta   90.00
_cell.angle_gamma   90.00
#
_symmetry.space_group_name_H-M   'P 1'
#
loop_
_entity.id
_entity.type
_entity.pdbx_description
1 polymer ?
#
loop_
_entity_poly.entity_id
_entity_poly.type
_entity_poly.pdbx_seq_one_letter_code
_entity_poly.pdbx_strand_id
1 'polypeptide(L)'
;LKVLATINNAQRFLAVQEEFGSFSAYVWGFVGGAPKVNAWRTLAECPARTVESDAMSADLKRRGFKFMGSTVCYAYMQAVGMVNDHLLGCFRREDLLRIV
;
A
#
# COMPACT_ATOMS: atom_id res chain seq x y z
N LEU A 1 -11.77 8.73 18.27
CA LEU A 1 -11.62 7.42 17.57
C LEU A 1 -10.32 7.31 16.76
N LYS A 2 -10.00 8.19 15.79
CA LYS A 2 -8.79 8.07 14.95
C LYS A 2 -7.45 8.16 15.71
N VAL A 3 -7.34 9.03 16.71
CA VAL A 3 -6.13 9.14 17.56
C VAL A 3 -5.83 7.83 18.28
N LEU A 4 -6.83 7.22 18.92
CA LEU A 4 -6.69 5.93 19.60
C LEU A 4 -6.36 4.80 18.62
N ALA A 5 -6.90 4.84 17.39
CA ALA A 5 -6.53 3.91 16.34
C ALA A 5 -5.06 4.01 15.95
N THR A 6 -4.47 5.21 15.90
CA THR A 6 -3.03 5.38 15.65
C THR A 6 -2.18 4.70 16.73
N ILE A 7 -2.52 4.88 18.01
CA ILE A 7 -1.83 4.22 19.13
C ILE A 7 -1.93 2.69 19.00
N ASN A 8 -3.13 2.17 18.75
CA ASN A 8 -3.34 0.74 18.51
C ASN A 8 -2.50 0.23 17.32
N ASN A 9 -2.52 0.95 16.20
CA ASN A 9 -1.81 0.57 14.99
C ASN A 9 -0.29 0.57 15.19
N ALA A 10 0.26 1.49 15.99
CA ALA A 10 1.66 1.49 16.36
C ALA A 10 2.05 0.22 17.15
N GLN A 11 1.19 -0.22 18.09
CA GLN A 11 1.43 -1.49 18.80
C GLN A 11 1.36 -2.71 17.86
N ARG A 12 0.39 -2.73 16.93
CA ARG A 12 0.29 -3.81 15.93
C ARG A 12 1.47 -3.81 14.95
N PHE A 13 1.99 -2.63 14.61
CA PHE A 13 3.18 -2.48 13.78
C PHE A 13 4.41 -3.15 14.42
N LEU A 14 4.64 -2.94 15.71
CA LEU A 14 5.74 -3.60 16.44
C LEU A 14 5.61 -5.13 16.40
N ALA A 15 4.41 -5.67 16.64
CA ALA A 15 4.15 -7.10 16.53
C ALA A 15 4.41 -7.67 15.11
N VAL A 16 4.07 -6.91 14.06
CA VAL A 16 4.41 -7.28 12.68
C VAL A 16 5.92 -7.27 12.46
N GLN A 17 6.65 -6.30 13.03
CA GLN A 17 8.11 -6.30 12.93
C GLN A 17 8.74 -7.51 13.62
N GLU A 18 8.21 -7.96 14.76
CA GLU A 18 8.68 -9.17 15.44
C GLU A 18 8.48 -10.43 14.58
N GLU A 19 7.35 -10.54 13.86
CA GLU A 19 7.02 -11.71 13.03
C GLU A 19 7.76 -11.71 11.67
N PHE A 20 7.89 -10.54 11.04
CA PHE A 20 8.41 -10.42 9.66
C PHE A 20 9.80 -9.77 9.57
N GLY A 21 10.42 -9.46 10.71
CA GLY A 21 11.67 -8.70 10.81
C GLY A 21 11.50 -7.19 10.55
N SER A 22 10.66 -6.80 9.57
CA SER A 22 10.31 -5.40 9.34
C SER A 22 8.91 -5.24 8.75
N PHE A 23 8.28 -4.08 9.01
CA PHE A 23 7.00 -3.76 8.38
C PHE A 23 7.14 -3.60 6.85
N SER A 24 8.29 -3.13 6.38
CA SER A 24 8.59 -3.00 4.94
C SER A 24 8.54 -4.37 4.26
N ALA A 25 9.29 -5.36 4.77
CA ALA A 25 9.29 -6.72 4.22
C ALA A 25 7.88 -7.33 4.20
N TYR A 26 7.10 -7.09 5.25
CA TYR A 26 5.71 -7.50 5.32
C TYR A 26 4.83 -6.86 4.23
N VAL A 27 4.82 -5.52 4.09
CA VAL A 27 3.92 -4.87 3.11
C VAL A 27 4.35 -5.12 1.67
N TRP A 28 5.65 -5.17 1.38
CA TRP A 28 6.14 -5.44 0.03
C TRP A 28 5.81 -6.85 -0.47
N GLY A 29 5.55 -7.80 0.45
CA GLY A 29 5.05 -9.13 0.12
C GLY A 29 3.73 -9.13 -0.67
N PHE A 30 2.86 -8.14 -0.45
CA PHE A 30 1.57 -8.05 -1.17
C PHE A 30 1.71 -7.70 -2.67
N VAL A 31 2.86 -7.19 -3.09
CA VAL A 31 3.17 -6.90 -4.51
C VAL A 31 4.30 -7.77 -5.06
N GLY A 32 4.73 -8.80 -4.32
CA GLY A 32 5.81 -9.69 -4.75
C GLY A 32 7.20 -9.06 -4.71
N GLY A 33 7.41 -8.02 -3.89
CA GLY A 33 8.73 -7.43 -3.64
C GLY A 33 9.19 -6.37 -4.64
N ALA A 34 8.41 -6.09 -5.70
CA ALA A 34 8.71 -5.04 -6.67
C ALA A 34 7.46 -4.19 -6.98
N PRO A 35 7.61 -2.93 -7.38
CA PRO A 35 6.47 -2.09 -7.72
C PRO A 35 5.66 -2.66 -8.88
N LYS A 36 4.34 -2.58 -8.79
CA LYS A 36 3.47 -2.81 -9.95
C LYS A 36 3.34 -1.53 -10.75
N VAL A 37 3.80 -1.55 -12.00
CA VAL A 37 3.75 -0.39 -12.89
C VAL A 37 2.51 -0.49 -13.77
N ASN A 38 1.58 0.45 -13.58
CA ASN A 38 0.40 0.54 -14.41
C ASN A 38 0.59 1.55 -15.57
N ALA A 39 -0.40 1.59 -16.47
CA ALA A 39 -0.35 2.35 -17.72
C ALA A 39 -1.65 3.12 -17.97
N TRP A 40 -2.20 3.75 -16.93
CA TRP A 40 -3.44 4.52 -17.01
C TRP A 40 -3.26 5.78 -17.86
N ARG A 41 -4.19 6.04 -18.79
CA ARG A 41 -4.20 7.28 -19.57
C ARG A 41 -4.96 8.38 -18.85
N THR A 42 -6.01 8.01 -18.11
CA THR A 42 -6.88 8.93 -17.38
C THR A 42 -7.09 8.47 -15.94
N LEU A 43 -7.47 9.39 -15.05
CA LEU A 43 -7.79 9.04 -13.65
C LEU A 43 -9.00 8.11 -13.53
N ALA A 44 -9.92 8.13 -14.50
CA ALA A 44 -11.10 7.26 -14.51
C ALA A 44 -10.76 5.78 -14.70
N GLU A 45 -9.60 5.48 -15.30
CA GLU A 45 -9.10 4.11 -15.45
C GLU A 45 -8.43 3.60 -14.16
N CYS A 46 -7.96 4.50 -13.29
CA CYS A 46 -7.33 4.12 -12.04
C CYS A 46 -8.40 3.60 -11.05
N PRO A 47 -8.31 2.34 -10.60
CA PRO A 47 -9.32 1.80 -9.69
C PRO A 47 -9.19 2.41 -8.29
N ALA A 48 -10.26 2.33 -7.50
CA ALA A 48 -10.23 2.72 -6.09
C ALA A 48 -9.71 1.62 -5.14
N ARG A 49 -9.55 0.39 -5.65
CA ARG A 49 -9.06 -0.80 -4.93
C ARG A 49 -8.55 -1.83 -5.94
N THR A 50 -7.67 -2.72 -5.51
CA THR A 50 -7.20 -3.87 -6.28
C THR A 50 -7.26 -5.15 -5.45
N VAL A 51 -6.96 -6.29 -6.06
CA VAL A 51 -6.88 -7.57 -5.36
C VAL A 51 -5.79 -7.54 -4.28
N GLU A 52 -4.68 -6.84 -4.52
CA GLU A 52 -3.59 -6.69 -3.56
C GLU A 52 -4.01 -5.81 -2.38
N SER A 53 -4.71 -4.70 -2.63
CA SER A 53 -5.19 -3.83 -1.54
C SER A 53 -6.29 -4.50 -0.72
N ASP A 54 -7.08 -5.38 -1.34
CA ASP A 54 -8.06 -6.22 -0.67
C ASP A 54 -7.40 -7.22 0.27
N ALA A 55 -6.37 -7.92 -0.21
CA ALA A 55 -5.57 -8.85 0.58
C ALA A 55 -4.89 -8.14 1.75
N MET A 56 -4.24 -7.00 1.51
CA MET A 56 -3.59 -6.18 2.54
C MET A 56 -4.61 -5.68 3.58
N SER A 57 -5.78 -5.20 3.15
CA SER A 57 -6.83 -4.72 4.05
C SER A 57 -7.35 -5.84 4.95
N ALA A 58 -7.62 -7.01 4.37
CA ALA A 58 -8.08 -8.18 5.12
C ALA A 58 -7.04 -8.61 6.16
N ASP A 59 -5.77 -8.67 5.77
CA ASP A 59 -4.69 -9.10 6.65
C ASP A 59 -4.43 -8.12 7.80
N LEU A 60 -4.31 -6.82 7.49
CA LEU A 60 -4.13 -5.77 8.50
C LEU A 60 -5.30 -5.76 9.50
N LYS A 61 -6.55 -5.91 9.03
CA LYS A 61 -7.72 -6.00 9.91
C LYS A 61 -7.66 -7.23 10.81
N ARG A 62 -7.29 -8.39 10.26
CA ARG A 62 -7.10 -9.64 11.02
C ARG A 62 -6.04 -9.49 12.10
N ARG A 63 -4.97 -8.72 11.82
CA ARG A 63 -3.90 -8.36 12.77
C ARG A 63 -4.29 -7.25 13.76
N GLY A 64 -5.53 -6.77 13.70
CA GLY A 64 -6.09 -5.81 14.65
C GLY A 64 -5.81 -4.34 14.30
N PHE A 65 -5.25 -4.02 13.13
CA PHE A 65 -5.16 -2.64 12.68
C PHE A 65 -6.55 -2.05 12.46
N LYS A 66 -6.67 -0.74 12.70
CA LYS A 66 -7.92 0.04 12.59
C LYS A 66 -7.82 1.02 11.42
N PHE A 67 -8.96 1.32 10.81
CA PHE A 67 -9.08 2.21 9.64
C PHE A 67 -8.35 1.73 8.36
N MET A 68 -8.08 0.43 8.25
CA MET A 68 -7.40 -0.16 7.09
C MET A 68 -8.41 -0.72 6.07
N GLY A 69 -9.27 0.13 5.51
CA GLY A 69 -10.15 -0.25 4.40
C GLY A 69 -9.36 -0.46 3.10
N SER A 70 -9.87 -1.25 2.15
CA SER A 70 -9.13 -1.56 0.91
C SER A 70 -8.74 -0.31 0.11
N THR A 71 -9.63 0.68 0.01
CA THR A 71 -9.29 1.98 -0.61
C THR A 71 -8.18 2.72 0.11
N VAL A 72 -8.12 2.64 1.45
CA VAL A 72 -7.02 3.23 2.23
C VAL A 72 -5.72 2.48 1.97
N CYS A 73 -5.77 1.15 1.91
CA CYS A 73 -4.61 0.32 1.57
C CYS A 73 -4.10 0.60 0.15
N TYR A 74 -4.99 0.76 -0.83
CA TYR A 74 -4.58 1.09 -2.20
C TYR A 74 -3.97 2.49 -2.27
N ALA A 75 -4.58 3.49 -1.62
CA ALA A 75 -3.99 4.83 -1.51
C ALA A 75 -2.61 4.81 -0.83
N TYR A 76 -2.43 3.97 0.20
CA TYR A 76 -1.12 3.76 0.82
C TYR A 76 -0.12 3.14 -0.16
N MET A 77 -0.50 2.08 -0.88
CA MET A 77 0.34 1.43 -1.90
C MET A 77 0.80 2.43 -2.97
N GLN A 78 -0.09 3.30 -3.45
CA GLN A 78 0.23 4.38 -4.39
C GLN A 78 1.22 5.37 -3.77
N ALA A 79 0.94 5.84 -2.55
CA ALA A 79 1.73 6.87 -1.89
C ALA A 79 3.17 6.43 -1.57
N VAL A 80 3.38 5.16 -1.25
CA VAL A 80 4.71 4.63 -0.87
C VAL A 80 5.43 3.92 -2.03
N GLY A 81 4.87 3.97 -3.24
CA GLY A 81 5.51 3.46 -4.45
C GLY A 81 5.43 1.94 -4.64
N MET A 82 4.59 1.24 -3.89
CA MET A 82 4.30 -0.18 -4.15
C MET A 82 3.57 -0.37 -5.48
N VAL A 83 2.81 0.64 -5.90
CA VAL A 83 2.27 0.73 -7.26
C VAL A 83 2.64 2.09 -7.85
N ASN A 84 3.04 2.09 -9.12
CA ASN A 84 3.26 3.31 -9.89
C ASN A 84 2.03 3.55 -10.77
N ASP A 85 1.11 4.36 -10.23
CA ASP A 85 -0.14 4.78 -10.89
C ASP A 85 -0.04 6.16 -11.54
N HIS A 86 1.15 6.72 -11.66
CA HIS A 86 1.33 7.94 -12.43
C HIS A 86 0.83 7.70 -13.87
N LEU A 87 -0.07 8.58 -14.33
CA LEU A 87 -0.64 8.51 -15.67
C LEU A 87 0.48 8.51 -16.72
N LEU A 88 0.21 7.94 -17.90
CA LEU A 88 1.19 7.89 -19.00
C LEU A 88 1.74 9.27 -19.40
N GLY A 89 0.94 10.34 -19.24
CA GLY A 89 1.38 11.71 -19.51
C GLY A 89 2.06 12.43 -18.34
N CYS A 90 2.23 11.78 -17.18
CA CYS A 90 2.82 12.41 -16.01
C CYS A 90 4.35 12.47 -16.13
N PHE A 91 4.92 13.67 -16.00
CA PHE A 91 6.38 13.89 -16.10
C PHE A 91 7.21 13.10 -15.07
N ARG A 92 6.61 12.66 -13.97
CA ARG A 92 7.28 11.88 -12.91
C ARG A 92 7.31 10.38 -13.17
N ARG A 93 6.51 9.86 -14.11
CA ARG A 93 6.34 8.42 -14.30
C ARG A 93 7.67 7.74 -14.63
N GLU A 94 8.40 8.27 -15.60
CA GLU A 94 9.69 7.72 -16.06
C GLU A 94 10.79 7.87 -15.02
N ASP A 95 10.80 8.98 -14.25
CA ASP A 95 11.76 9.17 -13.16
C ASP A 95 11.63 8.07 -12.11
N LEU A 96 10.39 7.70 -11.75
CA LEU A 96 10.14 6.67 -10.76
C LEU A 96 10.54 5.28 -11.23
N LEU A 97 10.49 4.99 -12.53
CA LEU A 97 10.95 3.70 -13.08
C LEU A 97 12.47 3.51 -12.98
N ARG A 98 13.23 4.57 -12.72
CA ARG A 98 14.71 4.53 -12.66
C ARG A 98 15.24 4.42 -11.23
N ILE A 99 14.39 4.55 -10.23
CA ILE A 99 14.78 4.62 -8.80
C ILE A 99 14.53 3.28 -8.09
N VAL A 100 13.88 2.32 -8.75
CA VAL A 100 13.49 1.03 -8.18
C VAL A 100 14.21 -0.13 -8.84
#